data_AF-A0AAN8WWB7-F1
#
_entry.id   AF-A0AAN8WWB7-F1
#
_cell.length_a   1.000
_cell.length_b   1.000
_cell.length_c   1.000
_cell.angle_alpha   90.00
_cell.angle_beta   90.00
_cell.angle_gamma   90.00
#
_symmetry.space_group_name_H-M   'P 1'
#
loop_
_entity.id
_entity.type
_entity.pdbx_description
1 polymer ?
#
loop_
_entity_poly.entity_id
_entity_poly.type
_entity_poly.pdbx_seq_one_letter_code
_entity_poly.pdbx_strand_id
1 'polypeptide(L)' 'MNLINNSNFQPLADVMKHVEKGYRMEAPDCCPPEVYQLMKEAWDADCNLRPTFHETYKRLAQLQQLTLA' A
#
# COMPACT_ATOMS: atom_id res chain seq x y z
N MET A 1 19.15 -22.10 -27.18
CA MET A 1 19.23 -20.74 -27.74
C MET A 1 17.82 -20.17 -27.84
N ASN A 2 17.55 -19.17 -27.00
CA ASN A 2 16.58 -18.08 -27.10
C ASN A 2 15.07 -18.42 -27.20
N LEU A 3 14.41 -18.43 -26.03
CA LEU A 3 12.99 -18.08 -25.87
C LEU A 3 12.83 -16.78 -25.05
N ILE A 4 13.72 -15.80 -25.27
CA ILE A 4 13.64 -14.45 -24.69
C ILE A 4 13.01 -13.54 -25.75
N ASN A 5 11.72 -13.72 -26.03
CA ASN A 5 10.96 -12.78 -26.87
C ASN A 5 9.56 -12.64 -26.27
N ASN A 6 9.48 -11.96 -25.14
CA ASN A 6 8.24 -11.30 -24.74
C ASN A 6 8.55 -9.85 -24.38
N SER A 7 8.96 -9.10 -25.40
CA SER A 7 9.36 -7.69 -25.34
C SER A 7 8.20 -6.71 -25.04
N ASN A 8 7.04 -7.21 -24.61
CA ASN A 8 5.84 -6.41 -24.33
C ASN A 8 5.33 -6.53 -22.88
N PHE A 9 5.92 -7.37 -22.03
CA PHE A 9 5.58 -7.36 -20.60
C PHE A 9 6.49 -6.38 -19.87
N GLN A 10 6.02 -5.14 -19.73
CA GLN A 10 6.62 -4.15 -18.83
C GLN A 10 5.77 -4.11 -17.55
N PRO A 11 5.96 -5.04 -16.59
CA PRO A 11 5.11 -5.15 -15.41
C PRO A 11 5.04 -3.85 -14.62
N LEU A 12 6.13 -3.06 -14.61
CA LEU A 12 6.13 -1.74 -14.00
C LEU A 12 5.17 -0.77 -14.70
N ALA A 13 5.18 -0.71 -16.03
CA ALA A 13 4.32 0.19 -16.79
C ALA A 13 2.84 -0.14 -16.58
N ASP A 14 2.49 -1.42 -16.49
CA ASP A 14 1.11 -1.83 -16.23
C ASP A 14 0.69 -1.55 -14.79
N VAL A 15 1.57 -1.76 -13.79
CA VAL A 15 1.30 -1.37 -12.40
C VAL A 15 1.06 0.14 -12.29
N MET A 16 1.89 0.96 -12.93
CA MET A 16 1.76 2.42 -12.92
C MET A 16 0.39 2.87 -13.46
N LYS A 17 -0.06 2.31 -14.60
CA LYS A 17 -1.38 2.62 -15.17
C LYS A 17 -2.54 2.34 -14.21
N HIS A 18 -2.44 1.30 -13.39
CA HIS A 18 -3.49 0.98 -12.41
C HIS A 18 -3.45 1.96 -11.23
N VAL A 19 -2.26 2.26 -10.71
CA VAL A 19 -2.07 3.19 -9.58
C VAL A 19 -2.55 4.60 -9.95
N GLU A 20 -2.25 5.08 -11.15
CA GLU A 20 -2.69 6.37 -11.69
C GLU A 20 -4.22 6.46 -11.85
N LYS A 21 -4.88 5.33 -12.14
CA LYS A 21 -6.35 5.23 -12.17
C LYS A 21 -6.99 5.13 -10.78
N GLY A 22 -6.19 5.21 -9.72
CA GLY A 22 -6.65 5.15 -8.33
C GLY A 22 -6.77 3.74 -7.76
N TYR A 23 -6.35 2.70 -8.48
CA TYR A 23 -6.32 1.35 -7.92
C TYR A 23 -5.36 1.27 -6.73
N ARG A 24 -5.79 0.59 -5.68
CA ARG A 24 -4.97 0.17 -4.53
C ARG A 24 -5.28 -1.29 -4.24
N MET A 25 -4.30 -1.99 -3.66
CA MET A 25 -4.49 -3.39 -3.28
C MET A 25 -5.56 -3.51 -2.20
N GLU A 26 -6.33 -4.59 -2.26
CA GLU A 26 -7.27 -4.95 -1.20
C GLU A 26 -6.56 -5.30 0.11
N ALA A 27 -7.31 -5.31 1.21
CA ALA A 27 -6.78 -5.72 2.49
C ALA A 27 -6.30 -7.18 2.44
N PRO A 28 -5.11 -7.50 2.98
CA PRO A 28 -4.69 -8.89 3.17
C PRO A 28 -5.63 -9.65 4.11
N ASP A 29 -5.66 -10.97 3.98
CA ASP A 29 -6.40 -11.83 4.90
C ASP A 29 -5.96 -11.59 6.35
N CYS A 30 -6.96 -11.52 7.25
CA CYS A 30 -6.76 -11.27 8.68
C CYS A 30 -6.07 -9.93 9.02
N CYS A 31 -6.03 -8.97 8.10
CA CYS A 31 -5.50 -7.64 8.38
C CYS A 31 -6.48 -6.81 9.23
N PRO A 32 -6.05 -6.23 10.37
CA PRO A 32 -6.91 -5.34 11.15
C PRO A 32 -7.37 -4.14 10.30
N PRO A 33 -8.67 -3.76 10.35
CA PRO A 33 -9.21 -2.66 9.55
C PRO A 33 -8.44 -1.34 9.71
N GLU A 34 -7.97 -1.05 10.92
CA GLU A 34 -7.24 0.16 11.27
C GLU A 34 -5.84 0.20 10.64
N VAL A 35 -5.19 -0.97 10.53
CA VAL A 35 -3.89 -1.10 9.85
C VAL A 35 -4.07 -0.89 8.35
N TYR A 36 -5.09 -1.52 7.76
CA TYR A 36 -5.37 -1.31 6.33
C TYR A 36 -5.78 0.14 6.03
N GLN A 37 -6.52 0.78 6.92
CA GLN A 37 -6.85 2.19 6.79
C GLN A 37 -5.58 3.07 6.79
N LEU A 38 -4.62 2.79 7.67
CA LEU A 38 -3.32 3.47 7.68
C LEU A 38 -2.52 3.23 6.38
N MET A 39 -2.57 2.03 5.80
CA MET A 39 -1.96 1.75 4.50
C MET A 39 -2.57 2.62 3.39
N LYS A 40 -3.90 2.72 3.33
CA LYS A 40 -4.59 3.55 2.32
C LYS A 40 -4.22 5.03 2.43
N GLU A 41 -4.14 5.56 3.65
CA GLU A 41 -3.69 6.93 3.90
C GLU A 41 -2.23 7.15 3.46
N ALA A 42 -1.35 6.17 3.70
CA ALA A 42 0.03 6.22 3.21
C ALA A 42 0.14 6.13 1.68
N TRP A 43 -0.89 5.59 1.01
CA TRP A 43 -0.98 5.49 -0.46
C TRP A 43 -1.77 6.63 -1.12
N ASP A 44 -2.01 7.74 -0.40
CA ASP A 44 -2.69 8.89 -0.98
C ASP A 44 -1.92 9.43 -2.20
N ALA A 45 -2.68 9.83 -3.22
CA ALA A 45 -2.14 10.43 -4.43
C ALA A 45 -1.45 11.77 -4.13
N ASP A 46 -2.03 12.57 -3.23
CA ASP A 46 -1.42 13.79 -2.71
C ASP A 46 -0.40 13.44 -1.62
N CYS A 47 0.87 13.77 -1.86
CA CYS A 47 1.93 13.52 -0.90
C CYS A 47 1.76 14.28 0.43
N ASN A 48 1.04 15.40 0.42
CA ASN A 48 0.79 16.21 1.62
C ASN A 48 -0.30 15.63 2.53
N LEU A 49 -1.15 14.73 2.00
CA LEU A 49 -2.19 14.04 2.76
C LEU A 49 -1.69 12.74 3.40
N ARG A 50 -0.49 12.28 3.04
CA ARG A 50 0.11 11.08 3.63
C ARG A 50 0.53 11.35 5.07
N PRO A 51 0.32 10.39 5.99
CA PRO A 51 0.77 10.53 7.35
C PRO A 51 2.31 10.59 7.38
N THR A 52 2.83 11.40 8.29
CA THR A 52 4.25 11.38 8.61
C THR A 52 4.63 10.05 9.26
N PHE A 53 5.92 9.72 9.23
CA PHE A 53 6.42 8.56 9.96
C PHE A 53 6.14 8.64 11.47
N HIS A 54 6.15 9.84 12.05
CA HIS A 54 5.84 10.05 13.46
C HIS A 54 4.38 9.69 13.78
N GLU A 55 3.43 10.16 12.97
CA GLU A 55 2.00 9.84 13.13
C GLU A 55 1.72 8.35 12.89
N THR A 56 2.34 7.78 11.85
CA THR A 56 2.25 6.35 11.52
C THR A 56 2.73 5.50 12.69
N TYR A 57 3.91 5.81 13.25
CA TYR A 57 4.45 5.11 14.42
C TYR A 57 3.52 5.19 15.62
N LYS A 58 3.03 6.39 15.95
CA LYS A 58 2.12 6.61 17.08
C LYS A 58 0.85 5.76 16.95
N ARG A 59 0.24 5.69 15.76
CA ARG A 59 -0.96 4.90 15.52
C ARG A 59 -0.70 3.39 15.61
N LEU A 60 0.40 2.91 15.01
CA LEU A 60 0.77 1.49 15.12
C LEU A 60 1.04 1.06 16.56
N ALA A 61 1.72 1.91 17.35
CA ALA A 61 1.97 1.64 18.76
C ALA A 61 0.67 1.55 19.59
N GLN A 62 -0.34 2.38 19.27
CA GLN A 62 -1.65 2.31 19.90
C GLN A 62 -2.39 1.01 19.55
N LEU A 63 -2.40 0.62 18.28
CA LEU A 63 -3.04 -0.62 17.83
C LEU A 63 -2.39 -1.87 18.44
N GLN A 64 -1.07 -1.86 18.59
CA GLN A 64 -0.34 -2.95 19.24
C GLN A 64 -0.79 -3.14 20.70
N GLN A 65 -0.98 -2.06 21.45
CA GLN A 65 -1.41 -2.14 22.85
C GLN A 65 -2.84 -2.71 22.99
N LEU A 66 -3.73 -2.40 22.06
CA LEU A 66 -5.11 -2.92 22.05
C LEU A 66 -5.19 -4.42 21.73
N THR A 67 -4.21 -4.96 21.00
CA THR A 67 -4.16 -6.38 20.64
C THR A 67 -3.53 -7.25 21.74
N LEU A 68 -2.88 -6.61 22.73
CA LEU A 68 -2.24 -7.25 23.88
C LEU A 68 -3.09 -7.19 25.16
N ALA A 69 -4.32 -6.68 25.08
CA ALA A 69 -5.32 -6.66 26.16
C ALA A 69 -6.39 -7.73 25.91
#